data_AF-A0A8H9FWQ9-F1
#
_entry.id   AF-A0A8H9FWQ9-F1
#
_cell.length_a   1.000
_cell.length_b   1.000
_cell.length_c   1.000
_cell.angle_alpha   90.00
_cell.angle_beta   90.00
_cell.angle_gamma   90.00
#
_symmetry.space_group_name_H-M   'P 1'
#
loop_
_entity.id
_entity.type
_entity.pdbx_description
1 polymer ?
#
loop_
_entity_poly.entity_id
_entity_poly.type
_entity_poly.pdbx_seq_one_letter_code
_entity_poly.pdbx_strand_id
1 'polypeptide(L)'
;MPLPRPAPGTAHWWVVGILGVGIMVAGVVWFGLASANALRADVTAYRVVSDSVLELGYDVHRPDGAAVRCTIEAQDVRHGRVGTTTDDVPAGATSVHREVTVRTSARAVTGVVASCVRVS
;
A
#
# COMPACT_ATOMS: atom_id res chain seq x y z
N MET A 1 -5.05 51.53 -9.93
CA MET A 1 -5.93 50.69 -10.77
C MET A 1 -7.01 50.11 -9.89
N PRO A 2 -8.31 50.40 -10.10
CA PRO A 2 -9.39 49.85 -9.29
C PRO A 2 -9.60 48.38 -9.66
N LEU A 3 -9.67 47.50 -8.68
CA LEU A 3 -10.05 46.09 -8.90
C LEU A 3 -11.52 46.04 -9.33
N PRO A 4 -11.88 45.26 -10.38
CA PRO A 4 -13.27 45.06 -10.77
C PRO A 4 -14.06 44.46 -9.60
N ARG A 5 -15.17 45.10 -9.23
CA ARG A 5 -16.09 44.54 -8.22
C ARG A 5 -16.94 43.46 -8.90
N PRO A 6 -16.98 42.22 -8.38
CA PRO A 6 -17.83 41.19 -8.96
C PRO A 6 -19.31 41.60 -8.86
N ALA A 7 -20.07 41.38 -9.94
CA ALA A 7 -21.50 41.67 -9.96
C ALA A 7 -22.24 40.83 -8.89
N PRO A 8 -23.34 41.33 -8.30
CA PRO A 8 -23.98 40.73 -7.13
C PRO A 8 -24.44 39.26 -7.33
N GLY A 9 -24.66 38.81 -8.56
CA GLY A 9 -24.96 37.40 -8.87
C GLY A 9 -23.73 36.47 -8.97
N THR A 10 -22.54 37.02 -9.19
CA THR A 10 -21.29 36.26 -9.30
C THR A 10 -20.74 35.88 -7.93
N ALA A 11 -21.02 36.66 -6.89
CA ALA A 11 -20.55 36.40 -5.53
C ALA A 11 -21.03 35.04 -4.99
N HIS A 12 -22.29 34.66 -5.27
CA HIS A 12 -22.82 33.35 -4.91
C HIS A 12 -22.02 32.21 -5.58
N TRP A 13 -21.72 32.34 -6.87
CA TRP A 13 -20.92 31.35 -7.60
C TRP A 13 -19.48 31.27 -7.12
N TRP A 14 -18.88 32.39 -6.71
CA TRP A 14 -17.57 32.40 -6.06
C TRP A 14 -17.59 31.66 -4.72
N VAL A 15 -18.63 31.87 -3.90
CA VAL A 15 -18.78 31.15 -2.63
C VAL A 15 -18.94 29.65 -2.87
N VAL A 16 -19.78 29.23 -3.82
CA VAL A 16 -19.95 27.82 -4.20
C VAL A 16 -18.62 27.22 -4.69
N GLY A 17 -17.88 27.96 -5.53
CA GLY A 17 -16.57 27.54 -6.01
C GLY A 17 -15.55 27.34 -4.88
N ILE A 18 -15.45 28.30 -3.96
CA ILE A 18 -14.55 28.22 -2.80
C ILE A 18 -14.94 27.04 -1.89
N LEU A 19 -16.23 26.85 -1.63
CA LEU A 19 -16.71 25.75 -0.80
C LEU A 19 -16.41 24.39 -1.45
N GLY A 20 -16.65 24.27 -2.75
CA GLY A 20 -16.36 23.06 -3.52
C GLY A 20 -14.88 22.70 -3.52
N VAL A 21 -14.00 23.67 -3.78
CA VAL A 21 -12.54 23.48 -3.70
C VAL A 21 -12.12 23.13 -2.28
N GLY A 22 -12.68 23.80 -1.27
CA GLY A 22 -12.40 23.51 0.15
C GLY A 22 -12.73 22.08 0.53
N ILE A 23 -13.90 21.56 0.13
CA ILE A 23 -14.30 20.17 0.37
C ILE A 23 -13.37 19.20 -0.36
N MET A 24 -13.00 19.50 -1.61
CA MET A 24 -12.09 18.64 -2.39
C MET A 24 -10.70 18.56 -1.73
N VAL A 25 -10.14 19.70 -1.30
CA VAL A 25 -8.85 19.74 -0.60
C VAL A 25 -8.93 18.99 0.73
N ALA A 26 -9.98 19.20 1.53
CA ALA A 26 -10.19 18.47 2.78
C ALA A 26 -10.27 16.96 2.55
N GLY A 27 -10.96 16.53 1.49
CA GLY A 27 -11.02 15.12 1.08
C GLY A 27 -9.64 14.55 0.75
N VAL A 28 -8.87 15.24 -0.10
CA VAL A 28 -7.50 14.80 -0.46
C VAL A 28 -6.60 14.69 0.78
N VAL A 29 -6.63 15.68 1.67
CA VAL A 29 -5.85 15.67 2.92
C VAL A 29 -6.27 14.49 3.81
N TRP A 30 -7.57 14.25 3.96
CA TRP A 30 -8.08 13.13 4.75
C TRP A 30 -7.64 11.77 4.20
N PHE A 31 -7.77 11.55 2.88
CA PHE A 31 -7.30 10.32 2.24
C PHE A 31 -5.78 10.14 2.37
N GLY A 32 -5.01 11.23 2.23
CA GLY A 32 -3.56 11.21 2.46
C GLY A 32 -3.20 10.75 3.88
N LEU A 33 -3.82 11.34 4.90
CA LEU A 33 -3.60 10.99 6.30
C LEU A 33 -4.03 9.56 6.62
N ALA A 34 -5.18 9.11 6.09
CA ALA A 34 -5.65 7.74 6.26
C ALA A 34 -4.67 6.71 5.66
N SER A 35 -4.04 7.04 4.53
CA SER A 35 -3.02 6.20 3.88
C SER A 35 -1.64 6.23 4.57
N ALA A 36 -1.35 7.28 5.34
CA ALA A 36 -0.08 7.44 6.03
C ALA A 36 0.06 6.48 7.22
N ASN A 37 -1.04 6.16 7.90
CA ASN A 37 -1.08 5.20 9.01
C ASN A 37 -1.35 3.75 8.56
N ALA A 38 -1.28 3.50 7.25
CA ALA A 38 -1.50 2.17 6.71
C ALA A 38 -0.33 1.23 7.02
N LEU A 39 -0.64 -0.04 7.26
CA LEU A 39 0.32 -1.12 7.27
C LEU A 39 0.99 -1.18 5.89
N ARG A 40 2.32 -1.04 5.85
CA ARG A 40 3.11 -1.12 4.62
C ARG A 40 4.03 -2.32 4.65
N ALA A 41 4.18 -2.96 3.51
CA ALA A 41 5.13 -4.03 3.31
C ALA A 41 5.89 -3.78 2.01
N ASP A 42 7.20 -3.72 2.09
CA ASP A 42 8.08 -3.40 0.98
C ASP A 42 9.01 -4.58 0.72
N VAL A 43 9.09 -5.02 -0.53
CA VAL A 43 10.00 -6.10 -0.93
C VAL A 43 11.41 -5.54 -1.05
N THR A 44 12.34 -6.08 -0.26
CA THR A 44 13.75 -5.63 -0.26
C THR A 44 14.60 -6.45 -1.22
N ALA A 45 14.36 -7.76 -1.29
CA ALA A 45 15.11 -8.65 -2.15
C ALA A 45 14.25 -9.84 -2.60
N TYR A 46 14.56 -10.38 -3.77
CA TYR A 46 14.03 -11.67 -4.20
C TYR A 46 15.11 -12.47 -4.93
N ARG A 47 15.07 -13.78 -4.79
CA ARG A 47 15.99 -14.72 -5.42
C ARG A 47 15.21 -15.93 -5.92
N VAL A 48 15.29 -16.19 -7.23
CA VAL A 48 14.74 -17.40 -7.83
C VAL A 48 15.75 -18.52 -7.63
N VAL A 49 15.44 -19.46 -6.73
CA VAL A 49 16.33 -20.59 -6.40
C VAL A 49 16.14 -21.72 -7.41
N SER A 50 14.90 -21.95 -7.84
CA SER A 50 14.56 -22.96 -8.85
C SER A 50 13.27 -22.61 -9.59
N ASP A 51 12.87 -23.45 -10.56
CA ASP A 51 11.60 -23.31 -11.28
C ASP A 51 10.36 -23.49 -10.37
N SER A 52 10.53 -23.95 -9.14
CA SER A 52 9.47 -24.19 -8.17
C SER A 52 9.68 -23.52 -6.81
N VAL A 53 10.74 -22.71 -6.66
CA VAL A 53 11.11 -22.07 -5.39
C VAL A 53 11.61 -20.65 -5.61
N LEU A 54 10.95 -19.71 -4.94
CA LEU A 54 11.33 -18.31 -4.85
C LEU A 54 11.60 -17.96 -3.38
N GLU A 55 12.76 -17.37 -3.10
CA GLU A 55 13.04 -16.73 -1.81
C GLU A 55 12.77 -15.24 -1.93
N LEU A 56 12.06 -14.69 -0.95
CA LEU A 56 11.69 -13.28 -0.91
C LEU A 56 11.96 -12.69 0.48
N GLY A 57 12.74 -11.61 0.50
CA GLY A 57 12.96 -10.74 1.65
C GLY A 57 12.05 -9.53 1.57
N TYR A 58 11.36 -9.21 2.66
CA TYR A 58 10.48 -8.05 2.74
C TYR A 58 10.52 -7.41 4.13
N ASP A 59 10.29 -6.11 4.16
CA ASP A 59 10.19 -5.32 5.39
C ASP A 59 8.73 -4.97 5.65
N VAL A 60 8.26 -5.26 6.86
CA VAL A 60 6.91 -4.92 7.31
C VAL A 60 6.98 -3.74 8.25
N HIS A 61 6.32 -2.64 7.86
CA HIS A 61 6.18 -1.42 8.63
C HIS A 61 4.76 -1.29 9.18
N ARG A 62 4.62 -1.41 10.50
CA ARG A 62 3.37 -1.40 11.26
C ARG A 62 3.43 -0.34 12.36
N PRO A 63 2.56 0.69 12.35
CA PRO A 63 2.65 1.79 13.33
C PRO A 63 2.40 1.33 14.77
N ASP A 64 1.48 0.38 14.97
CA ASP A 64 1.02 0.01 16.33
C ASP A 64 1.66 -1.28 16.86
N GLY A 65 2.65 -1.86 16.16
CA GLY A 65 3.30 -3.11 16.56
C GLY A 65 2.38 -4.34 16.59
N ALA A 66 1.18 -4.25 16.00
CA ALA A 66 0.18 -5.33 16.01
C ALA A 66 0.65 -6.60 15.27
N ALA A 67 0.07 -7.74 15.64
CA ALA A 67 0.25 -8.99 14.89
C ALA A 67 -0.38 -8.84 13.49
N VAL A 68 0.36 -9.26 12.46
CA VAL A 68 -0.08 -9.13 11.07
C VAL A 68 0.21 -10.42 10.31
N ARG A 69 -0.71 -10.76 9.41
CA ARG A 69 -0.57 -11.87 8.46
C ARG A 69 -0.37 -11.27 7.09
N CYS A 70 0.80 -11.52 6.52
CA CYS A 70 1.16 -11.07 5.18
C CYS A 70 1.02 -12.23 4.20
N THR A 71 0.40 -11.95 3.06
CA THR A 71 0.26 -12.88 1.94
C THR A 71 1.24 -12.48 0.86
N ILE A 72 2.15 -13.37 0.54
CA ILE A 72 3.18 -13.19 -0.48
C ILE A 72 2.77 -14.01 -1.70
N GLU A 73 2.78 -13.35 -2.86
CA GLU A 73 2.45 -13.97 -4.14
C GLU A 73 3.68 -13.96 -5.05
N ALA A 74 4.00 -15.12 -5.61
CA ALA A 74 5.01 -15.27 -6.64
C ALA A 74 4.33 -15.17 -8.01
N GLN A 75 4.94 -14.41 -8.92
CA GLN A 75 4.40 -14.14 -10.24
C GLN A 75 5.35 -14.57 -11.37
N ASP A 76 4.77 -15.02 -12.48
CA ASP A 76 5.48 -15.35 -13.71
C ASP A 76 5.73 -14.12 -14.61
N VAL A 77 6.33 -14.35 -15.78
CA VAL A 77 6.63 -13.32 -16.79
C VAL A 77 5.39 -12.59 -17.35
N ARG A 78 4.21 -13.19 -17.20
CA ARG A 78 2.92 -12.61 -17.60
C ARG A 78 2.18 -11.98 -16.41
N HIS A 79 2.83 -11.85 -15.26
CA HIS A 79 2.22 -11.43 -14.00
C HIS A 79 1.09 -12.38 -13.55
N GLY A 80 1.13 -13.63 -13.99
CA GLY A 80 0.27 -14.69 -13.50
C GLY A 80 0.74 -15.17 -12.13
N ARG A 81 -0.18 -15.33 -11.18
CA ARG A 81 0.12 -15.89 -9.86
C ARG A 81 0.45 -17.37 -9.98
N VAL A 82 1.69 -17.73 -9.66
CA VAL A 82 2.21 -19.11 -9.75
C VAL A 82 2.53 -19.72 -8.39
N GLY A 83 2.42 -18.95 -7.31
CA GLY A 83 2.56 -19.44 -5.94
C GLY A 83 2.04 -18.42 -4.94
N THR A 84 1.60 -18.90 -3.78
CA THR A 84 1.19 -18.05 -2.66
C THR A 84 1.67 -18.68 -1.37
N THR A 85 2.09 -17.84 -0.44
CA THR A 85 2.40 -18.26 0.93
C THR A 85 1.96 -17.18 1.91
N THR A 86 1.70 -17.59 3.14
CA THR A 86 1.29 -16.69 4.21
C THR A 86 2.32 -16.74 5.31
N ASP A 87 2.80 -15.57 5.74
CA ASP A 87 3.72 -15.41 6.86
C ASP A 87 3.01 -14.68 8.01
N ASP A 88 3.05 -15.29 9.18
CA ASP A 88 2.48 -14.75 10.41
C ASP A 88 3.56 -14.01 11.18
N VAL A 89 3.46 -12.68 11.21
CA VAL A 89 4.39 -11.81 11.92
C VAL A 89 3.81 -11.45 13.28
N PRO A 90 4.37 -11.97 14.39
CA PRO A 90 3.86 -11.69 15.73
C PRO A 90 3.97 -10.21 16.09
N ALA A 91 3.17 -9.77 17.06
CA ALA A 91 3.24 -8.42 17.60
C ALA A 91 4.63 -8.11 18.14
N GLY A 92 5.12 -6.88 17.94
CA GLY A 92 6.47 -6.50 18.34
C GLY A 92 6.92 -5.19 17.70
N ALA A 93 8.17 -5.17 17.21
CA ALA A 93 8.77 -3.96 16.64
C ALA A 93 7.96 -3.38 15.48
N THR A 94 7.99 -2.05 15.34
CA THR A 94 7.30 -1.26 14.32
C THR A 94 7.78 -1.59 12.90
N SER A 95 9.06 -1.95 12.74
CA SER A 95 9.61 -2.44 11.48
C SER A 95 10.33 -3.77 11.71
N VAL A 96 10.05 -4.76 10.87
CA VAL A 96 10.67 -6.10 10.95
C VAL A 96 11.00 -6.60 9.55
N HIS A 97 12.23 -7.06 9.39
CA HIS A 97 12.69 -7.77 8.19
C HIS A 97 12.30 -9.25 8.26
N ARG A 98 11.78 -9.79 7.17
CA ARG A 98 11.34 -11.19 7.06
C ARG A 98 11.84 -11.79 5.76
N GLU A 99 12.34 -13.02 5.85
CA GLU A 99 12.68 -13.84 4.69
C GLU A 99 11.75 -15.04 4.64
N VAL A 100 11.13 -15.26 3.48
CA VAL A 100 10.15 -16.32 3.28
C VAL A 100 10.42 -17.05 1.98
N THR A 101 10.30 -18.37 2.02
CA THR A 101 10.37 -19.23 0.85
C THR A 101 8.97 -19.53 0.31
N VAL A 102 8.73 -19.19 -0.94
CA VAL A 102 7.48 -19.44 -1.66
C VAL A 102 7.67 -20.64 -2.58
N ARG A 103 6.81 -21.65 -2.43
CA ARG A 103 6.73 -22.76 -3.41
C ARG A 103 5.85 -22.33 -4.57
N THR A 104 6.34 -22.54 -5.79
CA THR A 104 5.67 -22.12 -7.03
C THR A 104 5.39 -23.32 -7.92
N SER A 105 4.26 -23.30 -8.61
CA SER A 105 3.87 -24.34 -9.58
C SER A 105 4.58 -24.17 -10.92
N ALA A 106 5.09 -22.97 -11.20
CA ALA A 106 5.90 -22.64 -12.36
C ALA A 106 6.97 -21.62 -11.98
N ARG A 107 7.93 -21.39 -12.88
CA ARG A 107 9.05 -20.48 -12.63
C ARG A 107 8.57 -19.05 -12.39
N ALA A 108 8.73 -18.57 -11.17
CA ALA A 108 8.49 -17.18 -10.84
C ALA A 108 9.66 -16.30 -11.27
N VAL A 109 9.36 -15.06 -11.66
CA VAL A 109 10.37 -14.03 -11.98
C VAL A 109 10.36 -12.88 -10.99
N THR A 110 9.27 -12.73 -10.25
CA THR A 110 9.14 -11.72 -9.20
C THR A 110 8.22 -12.24 -8.10
N GLY A 111 8.34 -11.67 -6.92
CA GLY A 111 7.40 -11.87 -5.82
C GLY A 111 6.96 -10.53 -5.28
N VAL A 112 5.71 -10.46 -4.85
CA VAL A 112 5.07 -9.27 -4.31
C VAL A 112 4.35 -9.60 -3.02
N VAL A 113 4.25 -8.63 -2.12
CA VAL A 113 3.35 -8.75 -0.97
C VAL A 113 1.96 -8.30 -1.42
N ALA A 114 1.05 -9.25 -1.61
CA ALA A 114 -0.27 -8.97 -2.16
C ALA A 114 -1.18 -8.28 -1.15
N SER A 115 -1.10 -8.68 0.12
CA SER A 115 -1.83 -8.03 1.20
C SER A 115 -1.19 -8.32 2.55
N CYS A 116 -1.31 -7.38 3.48
CA CYS A 116 -1.07 -7.66 4.89
C CYS A 116 -2.30 -7.21 5.68
N VAL A 117 -2.79 -8.08 6.55
CA VAL A 117 -3.94 -7.83 7.41
C VAL A 117 -3.57 -8.01 8.87
N ARG A 118 -4.19 -7.23 9.75
CA ARG A 118 -4.00 -7.39 11.19
C ARG A 118 -4.70 -8.67 11.65
N VAL A 119 -4.01 -9.47 12.45
CA VAL A 119 -4.57 -10.64 13.11
C VAL A 119 -4.96 -10.20 14.51
N SER A 120 -6.26 -9.96 14.71
CA SER A 120 -6.85 -9.55 15.98
C SER A 120 -6.98 -10.71 16.95
#